data_AF-A0A401ZYK0-F1
#
_entry.id   AF-A0A401ZYK0-F1
#
_cell.length_a   1.000
_cell.length_b   1.000
_cell.length_c   1.000
_cell.angle_alpha   90.00
_cell.angle_beta   90.00
_cell.angle_gamma   90.00
#
_symmetry.space_group_name_H-M   'P 1'
#
loop_
_entity.id
_entity.type
_entity.pdbx_description
1 polymer ?
#
loop_
_entity_poly.entity_id
_entity_poly.type
_entity_poly.pdbx_seq_one_letter_code
_entity_poly.pdbx_strand_id
1 'polypeptide(L)'
;MRTTRIIQIIIGIAGLGALLLGLLSWIAQMNVIGIHMLFGLAVALTLLVMSILALMTRGMRVWGIAGVVYALFVPIFGVTQFTLLIGDLHWLIRTAHMLVGIGAMALAGTMSARYAVLKQRRTSPVTEPQSVH
;
A
#
# COMPACT_ATOMS: atom_id res chain seq x y z
N MET A 1 -9.32 8.16 -14.25
CA MET A 1 -8.92 6.79 -14.62
C MET A 1 -7.41 6.62 -14.79
N ARG A 2 -6.68 7.58 -15.40
CA ARG A 2 -5.21 7.48 -15.56
C ARG A 2 -4.44 7.40 -14.23
N THR A 3 -4.73 8.28 -13.27
CA THR A 3 -4.01 8.35 -11.97
C THR A 3 -4.13 7.06 -11.15
N THR A 4 -5.34 6.51 -11.01
CA THR A 4 -5.58 5.28 -10.23
C THR A 4 -4.90 4.07 -10.86
N ARG A 5 -4.83 4.02 -12.20
CA ARG A 5 -4.11 2.97 -12.94
C ARG A 5 -2.61 3.06 -12.73
N ILE A 6 -2.03 4.26 -12.80
CA ILE A 6 -0.60 4.47 -12.54
C ILE A 6 -0.24 4.01 -11.13
N ILE A 7 -1.04 4.40 -10.14
CA ILE A 7 -0.85 3.99 -8.73
C ILE A 7 -0.89 2.48 -8.58
N GLN A 8 -1.83 1.79 -9.26
CA GLN A 8 -1.90 0.32 -9.22
C GLN A 8 -0.71 -0.36 -9.88
N ILE A 9 -0.16 0.19 -10.97
CA ILE A 9 1.05 -0.34 -11.60
C ILE A 9 2.25 -0.16 -10.67
N ILE A 10 2.41 1.04 -10.09
CA ILE A 10 3.52 1.34 -9.18
C ILE A 10 3.48 0.42 -7.96
N ILE A 11 2.33 0.32 -7.27
CA ILE A 11 2.22 -0.54 -6.08
C ILE A 11 2.40 -2.03 -6.43
N GLY A 12 1.95 -2.46 -7.61
CA GLY A 12 2.13 -3.83 -8.08
C GLY A 12 3.59 -4.17 -8.31
N ILE A 13 4.32 -3.36 -9.09
CA ILE A 13 5.74 -3.58 -9.39
C ILE A 13 6.59 -3.41 -8.12
N ALA A 14 6.40 -2.31 -7.38
CA ALA A 14 7.16 -2.02 -6.16
C ALA A 14 6.88 -3.07 -5.08
N GLY A 15 5.62 -3.47 -4.91
CA GLY A 15 5.24 -4.47 -3.92
C GLY A 15 5.75 -5.86 -4.26
N LEU A 16 5.56 -6.32 -5.49
CA LEU A 16 6.07 -7.63 -5.92
C LEU A 16 7.59 -7.68 -5.86
N GLY A 17 8.28 -6.62 -6.30
CA GLY A 17 9.73 -6.52 -6.18
C GLY A 17 10.19 -6.54 -4.73
N ALA A 18 9.55 -5.79 -3.82
CA ALA A 18 9.86 -5.83 -2.39
C ALA A 18 9.70 -7.24 -1.81
N LEU A 19 8.59 -7.93 -2.14
CA LEU A 19 8.33 -9.29 -1.66
C LEU A 19 9.37 -10.28 -2.15
N LEU A 20 9.69 -10.28 -3.44
CA LEU A 20 10.69 -11.18 -4.02
C LEU A 20 12.08 -10.92 -3.42
N LEU A 21 12.49 -9.66 -3.31
CA LEU A 21 13.78 -9.30 -2.72
C LEU A 21 13.85 -9.67 -1.23
N GLY A 22 12.75 -9.50 -0.49
CA GLY A 22 12.66 -9.91 0.92
C GLY A 22 12.80 -11.42 1.08
N LEU A 23 12.14 -12.20 0.21
CA LEU A 23 12.27 -13.66 0.19
C LEU A 23 13.66 -14.12 -0.24
N LEU A 24 14.31 -13.45 -1.20
CA LEU A 24 15.69 -13.75 -1.60
C LEU A 24 16.67 -13.50 -0.45
N SER A 25 16.50 -12.41 0.31
CA SER A 25 17.31 -12.17 1.50
C SER A 25 17.01 -13.16 2.62
N TRP A 26 15.76 -13.56 2.82
CA TRP A 26 15.39 -14.50 3.89
C TRP A 26 15.79 -15.95 3.57
N ILE A 27 15.42 -16.48 2.41
CA ILE A 27 15.59 -17.90 2.08
C ILE A 27 16.97 -18.14 1.45
N ALA A 28 17.34 -17.32 0.46
CA ALA A 28 18.57 -17.51 -0.30
C ALA A 28 19.78 -16.78 0.31
N GLN A 29 19.60 -16.09 1.45
CA GLN A 29 20.66 -15.35 2.15
C GLN A 29 21.40 -14.33 1.26
N MET A 30 20.74 -13.84 0.21
CA MET A 30 21.33 -12.87 -0.71
C MET A 30 21.33 -11.46 -0.11
N ASN A 31 22.44 -10.75 -0.25
CA ASN A 31 22.55 -9.35 0.19
C ASN A 31 21.89 -8.40 -0.82
N VAL A 32 20.56 -8.33 -0.79
CA VAL A 32 19.72 -7.43 -1.61
C VAL A 32 18.89 -6.46 -0.77
N ILE A 33 19.24 -6.32 0.52
CA ILE A 33 18.47 -5.53 1.50
C ILE A 33 18.35 -4.06 1.05
N GLY A 34 19.41 -3.46 0.48
CA GLY A 34 19.38 -2.09 -0.01
C GLY A 34 18.29 -1.85 -1.07
N ILE A 35 18.19 -2.76 -2.06
CA ILE A 35 17.18 -2.68 -3.12
C ILE A 35 15.79 -3.02 -2.56
N HIS A 36 15.70 -3.99 -1.65
CA HIS A 36 14.45 -4.29 -0.94
C HIS A 36 13.89 -3.06 -0.20
N MET A 37 14.75 -2.33 0.53
CA MET A 37 14.35 -1.11 1.22
C MET A 37 13.86 -0.02 0.26
N LEU A 38 14.50 0.15 -0.90
CA LEU A 38 14.06 1.09 -1.93
C LEU A 38 12.64 0.75 -2.43
N PHE A 39 12.39 -0.52 -2.74
CA PHE A 39 11.07 -0.98 -3.18
C PHE A 39 10.04 -0.88 -2.05
N GLY A 40 10.40 -1.24 -0.82
CA GLY A 40 9.56 -1.08 0.36
C GLY A 40 9.19 0.38 0.65
N LEU A 41 10.13 1.31 0.48
CA LEU A 41 9.87 2.74 0.60
C LEU A 41 8.93 3.24 -0.51
N ALA A 42 9.11 2.78 -1.75
CA ALA A 42 8.21 3.11 -2.85
C ALA A 42 6.77 2.64 -2.59
N VAL A 43 6.59 1.46 -1.99
CA VAL A 43 5.29 0.96 -1.51
C VAL A 43 4.72 1.89 -0.44
N ALA A 44 5.50 2.21 0.61
CA ALA A 44 5.07 3.05 1.72
C ALA A 44 4.67 4.47 1.26
N LEU A 45 5.46 5.09 0.38
CA LEU A 45 5.16 6.41 -0.19
C LEU A 45 3.92 6.39 -1.08
N THR A 46 3.74 5.34 -1.89
CA THR A 46 2.53 5.19 -2.71
C THR A 46 1.29 5.07 -1.84
N LEU A 47 1.36 4.27 -0.77
CA LEU A 47 0.30 4.15 0.22
C LEU A 47 0.04 5.50 0.91
N LEU A 48 1.10 6.23 1.30
CA LEU A 48 0.98 7.55 1.93
C LEU A 48 0.27 8.55 1.02
N VAL A 49 0.67 8.63 -0.26
CA VAL A 49 0.02 9.50 -1.25
C VAL A 49 -1.47 9.15 -1.39
N MET A 50 -1.80 7.86 -1.52
CA MET A 50 -3.20 7.43 -1.57
C MET A 50 -3.97 7.76 -0.29
N SER A 51 -3.32 7.67 0.87
CA SER A 51 -3.90 7.99 2.17
C SER A 51 -4.23 9.48 2.27
N ILE A 52 -3.33 10.35 1.82
CA ILE A 52 -3.56 11.80 1.75
C ILE A 52 -4.73 12.12 0.81
N LEU A 53 -4.78 11.50 -0.38
CA LEU A 53 -5.92 11.66 -1.28
C LEU A 53 -7.24 11.19 -0.66
N ALA A 54 -7.22 10.10 0.11
CA ALA A 54 -8.38 9.59 0.83
C ALA A 54 -8.84 10.55 1.95
N LEU A 55 -7.91 11.19 2.68
CA LEU A 55 -8.24 12.24 3.66
C LEU A 55 -8.97 13.43 3.04
N MET A 56 -8.55 13.81 1.83
CA MET A 56 -9.17 14.91 1.07
C MET A 56 -10.50 14.52 0.42
N THR A 57 -10.88 13.24 0.43
CA THR A 57 -12.08 12.73 -0.23
C THR A 57 -13.19 12.44 0.79
N ARG A 58 -14.35 13.09 0.60
CA ARG A 58 -15.53 12.86 1.46
C ARG A 58 -15.95 11.38 1.42
N GLY A 59 -16.13 10.78 2.58
CA GLY A 59 -16.47 9.35 2.72
C GLY A 59 -15.27 8.40 2.80
N MET A 60 -14.03 8.89 2.68
CA MET A 60 -12.81 8.06 2.75
C MET A 60 -11.85 8.42 3.90
N ARG A 61 -12.19 9.39 4.75
CA ARG A 61 -11.27 9.91 5.79
C ARG A 61 -10.73 8.83 6.73
N VAL A 62 -11.57 7.89 7.17
CA VAL A 62 -11.14 6.78 8.05
C VAL A 62 -10.08 5.92 7.36
N TRP A 63 -10.27 5.60 6.09
CA TRP A 63 -9.29 4.88 5.28
C TRP A 63 -7.99 5.66 5.13
N GLY A 64 -8.09 6.99 4.95
CA GLY A 64 -6.93 7.87 4.90
C GLY A 64 -6.12 7.87 6.20
N ILE A 65 -6.77 7.99 7.36
CA ILE A 65 -6.09 7.96 8.67
C ILE A 65 -5.40 6.60 8.87
N ALA A 66 -6.14 5.50 8.66
CA ALA A 66 -5.59 4.16 8.77
C ALA A 66 -4.40 3.96 7.83
N GLY A 67 -4.50 4.45 6.60
CA GLY A 67 -3.44 4.37 5.60
C GLY A 67 -2.18 5.18 5.97
N VAL A 68 -2.32 6.38 6.53
CA VAL A 68 -1.17 7.17 7.02
C VAL A 68 -0.45 6.42 8.13
N VAL A 69 -1.19 5.93 9.13
CA VAL A 69 -0.61 5.16 10.25
C VAL A 69 0.13 3.93 9.70
N TYR A 70 -0.51 3.20 8.78
CA TYR A 70 0.08 1.99 8.21
C TYR A 70 1.31 2.29 7.34
N ALA A 71 1.29 3.37 6.55
CA ALA A 71 2.41 3.78 5.71
C ALA A 71 3.67 4.13 6.50
N LEU A 72 3.51 4.68 7.71
CA LEU A 72 4.62 4.94 8.63
C LEU A 72 5.04 3.67 9.37
N PHE A 73 4.08 2.83 9.77
CA PHE A 73 4.35 1.60 10.50
C PHE A 73 5.20 0.62 9.69
N VAL A 74 4.96 0.46 8.39
CA VAL A 74 5.69 -0.48 7.52
C VAL A 74 7.22 -0.30 7.56
N PRO A 75 7.79 0.89 7.26
CA PRO A 75 9.24 1.09 7.30
C PRO A 75 9.80 1.06 8.72
N ILE A 76 9.07 1.59 9.71
CA ILE A 76 9.50 1.53 11.12
C ILE A 76 9.65 0.07 11.55
N PHE A 77 8.60 -0.73 11.36
CA PHE A 77 8.62 -2.14 11.69
C PHE A 77 9.68 -2.90 10.88
N GLY A 78 9.86 -2.56 9.60
CA GLY A 78 10.88 -3.17 8.75
C GLY A 78 12.31 -2.94 9.20
N VAL A 79 12.64 -1.75 9.72
CA VAL A 79 13.97 -1.48 10.28
C VAL A 79 14.11 -2.10 11.67
N THR A 80 13.09 -1.97 12.52
CA THR A 80 13.09 -2.56 13.87
C THR A 80 13.13 -4.08 13.82
N GLN A 81 12.69 -4.73 12.73
CA GLN A 81 12.70 -6.18 12.60
C GLN A 81 14.05 -6.81 12.94
N PHE A 82 15.16 -6.15 12.57
CA PHE A 82 16.53 -6.67 12.77
C PHE A 82 16.92 -6.81 14.24
N THR A 83 16.21 -6.16 15.16
CA THR A 83 16.52 -6.20 16.60
C THR A 83 15.50 -7.02 17.41
N LEU A 84 14.45 -7.54 16.78
CA LEU A 84 13.38 -8.26 17.46
C LEU A 84 13.57 -9.78 17.37
N LEU A 85 13.41 -10.46 18.51
CA LEU A 85 13.40 -11.92 18.65
C LEU A 85 14.54 -12.62 17.87
N ILE A 86 15.76 -12.09 17.95
CA ILE A 86 16.94 -12.65 17.26
C ILE A 86 17.16 -14.11 17.72
N GLY A 87 17.48 -14.99 16.78
CA GLY A 87 17.64 -16.43 17.01
C GLY A 87 16.50 -17.26 16.43
N ASP A 88 16.13 -18.35 17.10
CA ASP A 88 15.20 -19.37 16.58
C ASP A 88 13.77 -18.86 16.37
N LEU A 89 13.38 -17.76 17.00
CA LEU A 89 12.05 -17.16 16.87
C LEU A 89 12.00 -16.02 15.84
N HIS A 90 13.15 -15.64 15.26
CA HIS A 90 13.24 -14.47 14.40
C HIS A 90 12.42 -14.62 13.09
N TRP A 91 12.18 -15.85 12.66
CA TRP A 91 11.33 -16.13 11.50
C TRP A 91 9.88 -15.64 11.70
N LEU A 92 9.38 -15.57 12.95
CA LEU A 92 8.06 -15.01 13.25
C LEU A 92 8.01 -13.52 12.88
N ILE A 93 9.06 -12.78 13.22
CA ILE A 93 9.19 -11.35 12.90
C ILE A 93 9.29 -11.15 11.38
N ARG A 94 10.10 -11.98 10.69
CA ARG A 94 10.20 -11.92 9.22
C ARG A 94 8.87 -12.20 8.53
N THR A 95 8.13 -13.21 9.01
CA THR A 95 6.80 -13.54 8.51
C THR A 95 5.81 -12.40 8.77
N ALA A 96 5.81 -11.85 9.99
CA ALA A 96 4.97 -10.72 10.34
C ALA A 96 5.28 -9.50 9.45
N HIS A 97 6.55 -9.19 9.19
CA HIS A 97 6.95 -8.08 8.33
C HIS A 97 6.48 -8.30 6.89
N MET A 98 6.61 -9.52 6.36
CA MET A 98 6.08 -9.87 5.05
C MET A 98 4.55 -9.66 4.98
N LEU A 99 3.80 -10.13 5.98
CA LEU A 99 2.34 -9.92 6.06
C LEU A 99 1.96 -8.44 6.17
N VAL A 100 2.73 -7.65 6.92
CA VAL A 100 2.57 -6.19 6.99
C VAL A 100 2.82 -5.54 5.63
N GLY A 101 3.84 -5.97 4.90
CA GLY A 101 4.10 -5.52 3.52
C GLY A 101 2.94 -5.85 2.57
N ILE A 102 2.42 -7.07 2.60
CA ILE A 102 1.25 -7.50 1.81
C ILE A 102 0.02 -6.65 2.19
N GLY A 103 -0.20 -6.42 3.48
CA GLY A 103 -1.27 -5.56 3.98
C GLY A 103 -1.19 -4.14 3.42
N ALA A 104 0.03 -3.58 3.30
CA ALA A 104 0.24 -2.25 2.71
C ALA A 104 -0.20 -2.19 1.25
N MET A 105 0.15 -3.23 0.46
CA MET A 105 -0.25 -3.36 -0.94
C MET A 105 -1.77 -3.46 -1.07
N ALA A 106 -2.40 -4.32 -0.26
CA ALA A 106 -3.84 -4.53 -0.27
C ALA A 106 -4.61 -3.25 0.12
N LEU A 107 -4.13 -2.53 1.12
CA LEU A 107 -4.73 -1.28 1.59
C LEU A 107 -4.64 -0.18 0.52
N ALA A 108 -3.48 -0.01 -0.11
CA ALA A 108 -3.28 0.93 -1.21
C ALA A 108 -4.19 0.60 -2.41
N GLY A 109 -4.27 -0.68 -2.79
CA GLY A 109 -5.15 -1.15 -3.87
C GLY A 109 -6.63 -0.88 -3.59
N THR A 110 -7.08 -1.20 -2.38
CA THR A 110 -8.46 -0.98 -1.93
C THR A 110 -8.83 0.50 -1.94
N MET A 111 -7.97 1.37 -1.41
CA MET A 111 -8.20 2.81 -1.44
C MET A 111 -8.23 3.35 -2.87
N SER A 112 -7.32 2.90 -3.75
CA SER A 112 -7.29 3.33 -5.15
C SER A 112 -8.58 2.97 -5.89
N ALA A 113 -9.09 1.74 -5.69
CA ALA A 113 -10.35 1.28 -6.27
C ALA A 113 -11.54 2.11 -5.76
N ARG A 114 -11.64 2.31 -4.44
CA ARG A 114 -12.71 3.13 -3.83
C ARG A 114 -12.68 4.57 -4.32
N TYR A 115 -11.49 5.17 -4.40
CA TYR A 115 -11.31 6.53 -4.91
C TYR A 115 -11.78 6.66 -6.37
N ALA A 116 -11.47 5.68 -7.21
CA ALA A 116 -11.91 5.65 -8.60
C ALA A 116 -13.45 5.67 -8.73
N VAL A 117 -14.13 4.83 -7.95
CA VAL A 117 -15.60 4.72 -7.94
C VAL A 117 -16.25 6.05 -7.50
N LEU A 118 -15.77 6.65 -6.42
CA LEU A 118 -16.33 7.91 -5.93
C LEU A 118 -16.10 9.06 -6.92
N LYS A 119 -14.93 9.10 -7.58
CA LYS A 119 -14.65 10.12 -8.60
C LYS A 119 -15.58 9.99 -9.81
N GLN A 120 -15.87 8.76 -10.27
CA GLN A 120 -16.81 8.52 -11.37
C GLN A 120 -18.24 8.97 -11.02
N ARG A 121 -18.74 8.62 -9.82
CA ARG A 121 -20.07 9.01 -9.36
C ARG A 121 -20.28 10.52 -9.32
N ARG A 122 -19.23 11.29 -9.00
CA ARG A 122 -19.28 12.76 -8.98
C ARG A 122 -19.33 13.37 -10.38
N THR A 123 -18.84 12.67 -11.40
CA THR A 123 -18.75 13.17 -12.78
C THR A 123 -19.89 12.71 -13.69
N SER A 124 -20.68 11.71 -13.28
CA SER A 124 -21.87 11.32 -14.03
C SER A 124 -22.95 12.40 -13.89
N PRO A 125 -23.44 13.00 -14.99
CA PRO A 125 -24.59 13.89 -14.92
C PRO A 125 -25.79 13.09 -14.42
N VAL A 126 -26.55 13.67 -13.50
CA VAL A 126 -27.87 13.16 -13.15
C VAL A 126 -28.68 13.20 -14.44
N THR A 127 -29.02 12.05 -15.00
CA THR A 127 -30.04 11.97 -16.04
C THR A 127 -31.34 12.42 -15.39
N GLU A 128 -31.70 13.68 -15.62
CA GLU A 128 -33.00 14.23 -15.27
C GLU A 128 -34.07 13.32 -15.91
N PRO A 129 -35.06 12.82 -15.15
CA PRO A 129 -36.14 12.07 -15.75
C PRO A 129 -36.81 13.01 -16.76
N GLN A 130 -36.81 12.63 -18.03
CA GLN A 130 -37.62 13.31 -19.05
C GLN A 130 -39.06 13.31 -18.55
N SER A 131 -39.51 14.45 -18.03
CA SER A 131 -40.92 14.71 -17.77
C SER A 131 -41.61 14.74 -19.12
N VAL A 132 -42.17 13.61 -19.49
CA VAL A 132 -43.12 13.49 -20.60
C VAL A 132 -44.39 14.20 -20.14
N HIS A 133 -44.59 15.46 -20.51
CA HIS A 133 -45.90 16.12 -20.62
C HIS A 133 -45.81 17.33 -21.54
#